data_AF-A0A965MNQ3-F1
#
_entry.id   AF-A0A965MNQ3-F1
#
_cell.length_a   1.000
_cell.length_b   1.000
_cell.length_c   1.000
_cell.angle_alpha   90.00
_cell.angle_beta   90.00
_cell.angle_gamma   90.00
#
_symmetry.space_group_name_H-M   'P 1'
#
loop_
_entity.id
_entity.type
_entity.pdbx_description
1 polymer ?
#
loop_
_entity_poly.entity_id
_entity_poly.type
_entity_poly.pdbx_seq_one_letter_code
_entity_poly.pdbx_strand_id
1 'polypeptide(L)' 'FALIAKGDEVLDWREMTGRYPKCQQLLLQGSDHGVSDFELHLPKLMQFLFASI' A
#
# COMPACT_ATOMS: atom_id res chain seq x y z
N PHE A 1 6.78 4.59 2.61
CA PHE A 1 5.67 4.24 1.71
C PHE A 1 4.82 3.19 2.38
N ALA A 2 3.49 3.27 2.28
CA ALA A 2 2.56 2.26 2.76
C ALA A 2 1.64 1.84 1.61
N LEU A 3 1.66 0.56 1.25
CA LEU A 3 0.73 -0.05 0.31
C LEU A 3 -0.40 -0.67 1.13
N ILE A 4 -1.64 -0.18 0.97
CA ILE A 4 -2.75 -0.57 1.84
C ILE A 4 -3.94 -0.97 0.96
N ALA A 5 -4.37 -2.22 1.07
CA ALA A 5 -5.56 -2.73 0.40
C ALA A 5 -6.83 -2.37 1.19
N LYS A 6 -7.83 -1.79 0.54
CA LYS A 6 -9.14 -1.59 1.20
C LYS A 6 -9.95 -2.88 1.31
N GLY A 7 -9.64 -3.88 0.48
CA GLY A 7 -10.25 -5.20 0.53
C GLY A 7 -9.55 -6.18 1.47
N ASP A 8 -8.54 -5.72 2.22
CA ASP A 8 -7.89 -6.51 3.27
C ASP A 8 -8.94 -7.09 4.24
N GLU A 9 -9.01 -8.42 4.28
CA GLU A 9 -9.98 -9.19 5.04
C GLU A 9 -9.56 -9.42 6.51
N VAL A 10 -8.34 -9.01 6.88
CA VAL A 10 -7.76 -9.22 8.22
C VAL A 10 -7.58 -7.89 8.97
N LEU A 11 -7.15 -6.84 8.27
CA LEU A 11 -6.83 -5.53 8.86
C LEU A 11 -7.75 -4.42 8.32
N ASP A 12 -8.22 -3.51 9.19
CA ASP A 12 -8.95 -2.32 8.74
C ASP A 12 -7.98 -1.30 8.12
N TRP A 13 -8.16 -1.03 6.83
CA TRP A 13 -7.36 -0.05 6.11
C TRP A 13 -7.36 1.33 6.76
N ARG A 14 -8.44 1.76 7.42
CA ARG A 14 -8.51 3.06 8.10
C ARG A 14 -7.52 3.11 9.26
N GLU A 15 -7.44 2.03 10.04
CA GLU A 15 -6.45 1.94 11.12
C GLU A 15 -5.03 1.94 10.58
N MET A 16 -4.77 1.21 9.49
CA MET A 16 -3.46 1.22 8.82
C MET A 16 -3.09 2.62 8.32
N THR A 17 -4.03 3.35 7.70
CA THR A 17 -3.77 4.74 7.27
C THR A 17 -3.48 5.67 8.44
N GLY A 18 -4.18 5.48 9.56
CA GLY A 18 -4.00 6.24 10.79
C GLY A 18 -2.70 5.92 11.52
N ARG A 19 -2.17 4.70 11.37
CA ARG A 19 -0.89 4.25 11.91
C ARG A 19 0.30 4.95 11.22
N TYR A 20 0.20 5.21 9.92
CA TYR A 20 1.29 5.77 9.10
C TYR A 20 0.97 7.13 8.46
N PRO A 21 0.50 8.14 9.24
CA PRO A 21 -0.09 9.35 8.68
C PRO A 21 0.91 10.25 7.94
N LYS A 22 2.21 10.09 8.19
CA LYS A 22 3.29 10.87 7.55
C LYS A 22 3.99 10.14 6.42
N CYS A 23 3.68 8.87 6.19
CA CYS A 23 4.24 8.13 5.06
C CYS A 23 3.48 8.48 3.79
N GLN A 24 4.16 8.48 2.64
CA GLN A 24 3.46 8.37 1.35
C GLN A 24 2.62 7.08 1.36
N GLN A 25 1.32 7.18 1.08
CA GLN A 25 0.40 6.04 1.10
C GLN A 25 -0.17 5.79 -0.29
N LEU A 26 -0.28 4.52 -0.67
CA LEU A 26 -1.02 4.06 -1.83
C LEU A 26 -2.17 3.18 -1.34
N LEU A 27 -3.38 3.74 -1.32
CA LEU A 27 -4.59 2.98 -1.02
C LEU A 27 -5.12 2.33 -2.29
N LEU A 28 -5.21 1.01 -2.28
CA LEU A 28 -5.81 0.21 -3.34
C LEU A 28 -7.31 0.11 -3.11
N GLN A 29 -8.14 0.27 -4.15
CA GLN A 29 -9.60 0.23 -3.99
C GLN A 29 -10.12 -1.18 -3.68
N GLY A 30 -9.38 -2.22 -4.07
CA GLY A 30 -9.65 -3.63 -3.75
C GLY A 30 -8.40 -4.32 -3.22
N SER A 31 -8.07 -5.47 -3.82
CA SER A 31 -7.03 -6.41 -3.36
C SER A 31 -7.39 -7.09 -2.03
N ASP A 32 -6.50 -7.92 -1.51
CA ASP A 32 -6.67 -8.71 -0.28
C ASP A 32 -5.52 -8.44 0.70
N HIS A 33 -5.56 -9.08 1.88
CA HIS A 33 -4.52 -8.93 2.90
C HIS A 33 -3.12 -9.28 2.39
N GLY A 34 -3.02 -10.26 1.49
CA GLY A 34 -1.77 -10.67 0.88
C GLY A 34 -1.27 -9.72 -0.21
N VAL A 35 -2.11 -8.77 -0.64
CA VAL A 35 -1.91 -7.97 -1.84
C VAL A 35 -1.61 -8.89 -3.03
N SER A 36 -2.50 -9.85 -3.33
CA SER A 36 -2.28 -10.88 -4.35
C SER A 36 -1.99 -10.34 -5.77
N ASP A 37 -2.28 -9.07 -6.03
CA ASP A 37 -1.96 -8.34 -7.28
C ASP A 37 -0.70 -7.45 -7.15
N PHE A 38 0.22 -7.79 -6.25
CA PHE A 38 1.41 -7.02 -5.91
C PHE A 38 2.25 -6.60 -7.12
N GLU A 39 2.36 -7.45 -8.16
CA GLU A 39 3.12 -7.16 -9.38
C GLU A 39 2.62 -5.88 -10.07
N LEU A 40 1.32 -5.56 -9.99
CA LEU A 40 0.75 -4.33 -10.54
C LEU A 40 1.22 -3.08 -9.80
N HIS A 41 1.69 -3.24 -8.56
CA HIS A 41 2.10 -2.15 -7.67
C HIS A 41 3.62 -2.03 -7.54
N LEU A 42 4.37 -3.05 -7.98
CA LEU A 42 5.82 -3.07 -7.97
C LEU A 42 6.45 -1.81 -8.62
N PRO A 43 5.99 -1.30 -9.78
CA PRO A 43 6.57 -0.09 -10.37
C PRO A 43 6.52 1.13 -9.44
N LYS A 44 5.42 1.33 -8.71
CA LYS A 44 5.28 2.45 -7.76
C LYS A 44 6.14 2.26 -6.52
N LEU A 45 6.27 1.02 -6.05
CA LEU A 45 7.17 0.69 -4.94
C LEU A 45 8.63 0.96 -5.34
N MET A 46 9.04 0.51 -6.54
CA MET A 46 10.38 0.76 -7.07
C MET A 46 10.64 2.26 -7.23
N GLN A 47 9.68 3.01 -7.76
CA GLN A 47 9.79 4.46 -7.80
C GLN A 47 10.04 5.04 -6.40
N PHE A 48 9.28 4.63 -5.38
CA PHE A 48 9.52 5.11 -4.02
C PHE A 48 10.91 4.75 -3.48
N LEU A 49 11.38 3.51 -3.70
CA LEU A 49 12.67 3.04 -3.18
C LEU A 49 13.87 3.71 -3.87
N PHE A 50 13.73 4.05 -5.16
CA PHE A 50 14.81 4.55 -6.00
C PHE A 50 14.61 5.98 -6.49
N ALA A 51 13.64 6.73 -5.95
CA ALA A 51 13.38 8.15 -6.29
C ALA A 51 14.50 9.11 -5.85
N SER A 52 15.72 8.60 -5.62
CA SER A 52 16.91 9.40 -5.32
C SER A 52 18.04 8.94 -6.24
N ILE A 53 17.98 9.42 -7.48
CA ILE A 53 19.15 9.78 -8.30
C ILE A 53 18.87 11.18 -8.84
#